data_AF-A0A1H0H7Y9-F1
#
_entry.id   AF-A0A1H0H7Y9-F1
#
_cell.length_a   1.000
_cell.length_b   1.000
_cell.length_c   1.000
_cell.angle_alpha   90.00
_cell.angle_beta   90.00
_cell.angle_gamma   90.00
#
_symmetry.space_group_name_H-M   'P 1'
#
loop_
_entity.id
_entity.type
_entity.pdbx_description
1 polymer ?
#
loop_
_entity_poly.entity_id
_entity_poly.type
_entity_poly.pdbx_seq_one_letter_code
_entity_poly.pdbx_strand_id
1 'polypeptide(L)'
;MQVSRSGYYRYLHTSQLNRDRITKDRIQAIYDLREGTYGYRRIQMELERRYGELVNHKRVYRLMKEMGLRAIIRRKRFHPTAYQVAVSDGRVAENLLNREFTAEKPNQKWVTDITQYRVLDQRIYLSAIAMSGSHFCSSGFDVSSNSPL
;
A
#
# COMPACT_ATOMS: atom_id res chain seq x y z
N MET A 1 6.99 -45.07 30.21
CA MET A 1 8.37 -44.64 29.90
C MET A 1 8.98 -44.00 31.15
N GLN A 2 9.91 -44.66 31.82
CA GLN A 2 10.69 -44.05 32.92
C GLN A 2 11.95 -43.42 32.31
N VAL A 3 12.08 -42.10 32.41
CA VAL A 3 13.28 -41.36 31.99
C VAL A 3 14.01 -40.93 33.25
N SER A 4 15.34 -41.09 33.29
CA SER A 4 16.12 -40.69 34.46
C SER A 4 16.05 -39.17 34.66
N ARG A 5 15.97 -38.73 35.92
CA ARG A 5 15.89 -37.32 36.29
C ARG A 5 17.09 -36.53 35.74
N SER A 6 18.29 -37.13 35.77
CA SER A 6 19.51 -36.54 35.20
C SER A 6 19.48 -36.43 33.67
N GLY A 7 18.87 -37.39 32.97
CA GLY A 7 18.66 -37.32 31.52
C GLY A 7 17.67 -36.22 31.13
N TYR A 8 16.58 -36.07 31.90
CA TYR A 8 15.58 -35.03 31.69
C TYR A 8 16.18 -33.61 31.83
N TYR A 9 16.92 -33.34 32.91
CA TYR A 9 17.55 -32.03 33.09
C TYR A 9 18.69 -31.78 32.09
N ARG A 10 19.47 -32.79 31.72
CA ARG A 10 20.51 -32.67 30.68
C ARG A 10 19.92 -32.29 29.32
N TYR A 11 18.78 -32.87 28.95
CA TYR A 11 18.05 -32.55 27.73
C TYR A 11 17.53 -31.10 27.75
N LEU A 12 16.91 -30.69 28.86
CA LEU A 12 16.44 -29.31 29.03
C LEU A 12 17.58 -28.31 28.86
N HIS A 13 18.71 -28.51 29.54
CA HIS A 13 19.86 -27.61 29.46
C HIS A 13 20.55 -27.62 28.08
N THR A 14 20.62 -28.77 27.40
CA THR A 14 21.26 -28.88 26.08
C THR A 14 20.40 -28.30 24.96
N SER A 15 19.07 -28.41 25.07
CA SER A 15 18.15 -28.04 23.97
C SER A 15 18.10 -26.54 23.70
N GLN A 16 18.36 -25.71 24.72
CA GLN A 16 18.11 -24.27 24.68
C GLN A 16 19.35 -23.40 24.44
N LEU A 17 20.56 -23.87 24.75
CA LEU A 17 21.68 -22.94 24.98
C LEU A 17 22.66 -22.75 23.80
N ASN A 18 22.76 -23.66 22.83
CA ASN A 18 23.87 -23.59 21.87
C ASN A 18 23.51 -23.59 20.38
N ARG A 19 22.46 -24.28 19.94
CA ARG A 19 22.17 -24.38 18.49
C ARG A 19 21.62 -23.10 17.86
N ASP A 20 20.92 -22.29 18.65
CA ASP A 20 20.25 -21.10 18.15
C ASP A 20 21.13 -19.83 18.29
N ARG A 21 22.23 -19.87 19.04
CA ARG A 21 23.07 -18.69 19.33
C ARG A 21 23.66 -18.08 18.06
N ILE A 22 24.30 -18.90 17.22
CA ILE A 22 24.89 -18.48 15.95
C ILE A 22 23.83 -17.87 15.03
N THR A 23 22.65 -18.49 14.93
CA THR A 23 21.56 -17.99 14.10
C THR A 23 21.00 -16.68 14.65
N LYS A 24 20.88 -16.52 15.98
CA LYS A 24 20.45 -15.27 16.63
C LYS A 24 21.44 -14.13 16.34
N ASP A 25 22.74 -14.37 16.47
CA ASP A 25 23.77 -13.37 16.20
C ASP A 25 23.72 -12.89 14.73
N ARG A 26 23.53 -13.82 13.78
CA ARG A 26 23.37 -13.49 12.36
C ARG A 26 22.08 -12.75 12.05
N ILE A 27 20.97 -13.13 12.70
CA ILE A 27 19.70 -12.40 12.60
C ILE A 27 19.87 -10.97 13.06
N GLN A 28 20.54 -10.75 14.20
CA GLN A 28 20.83 -9.42 14.74
C GLN A 28 21.66 -8.59 13.75
N ALA A 29 22.75 -9.15 13.23
CA ALA A 29 23.61 -8.47 12.25
C ALA A 29 22.86 -8.06 10.98
N ILE A 30 21.98 -8.91 10.45
CA ILE A 30 21.15 -8.57 9.28
C ILE A 30 20.13 -7.48 9.64
N TYR A 31 19.53 -7.57 10.81
CA TYR A 31 18.52 -6.63 11.29
C TYR A 31 19.11 -5.22 11.44
N ASP A 32 20.28 -5.11 12.07
CA ASP A 32 20.98 -3.84 12.30
C ASP A 32 21.46 -3.23 10.98
N LEU A 33 22.00 -4.04 10.07
CA LEU A 33 22.41 -3.59 8.73
C LEU A 33 21.26 -2.99 7.91
N ARG A 34 20.02 -3.40 8.18
CA ARG A 34 18.81 -2.91 7.49
C ARG A 34 17.96 -1.98 8.35
N GLU A 35 18.52 -1.48 9.45
CA GLU A 35 17.88 -0.53 10.38
C GLU A 35 16.49 -1.01 10.83
N GLY A 36 16.33 -2.31 11.04
CA GLY A 36 15.07 -2.93 11.46
C GLY A 36 13.93 -2.89 10.43
N THR A 37 14.19 -2.53 9.18
CA THR A 37 13.17 -2.52 8.11
C THR A 37 12.71 -3.95 7.75
N TYR A 38 13.54 -4.95 8.01
CA TYR A 38 13.34 -6.31 7.52
C TYR A 38 12.60 -7.18 8.54
N GLY A 39 11.50 -7.79 8.09
CA GLY A 39 10.80 -8.83 8.86
C GLY A 39 11.39 -10.22 8.64
N TYR A 40 10.87 -11.20 9.39
CA TYR A 40 11.40 -12.57 9.43
C TYR A 40 11.51 -13.26 8.06
N ARG A 41 10.61 -12.97 7.10
CA ARG A 41 10.69 -13.50 5.74
C ARG A 41 11.90 -12.95 4.97
N ARG A 42 12.17 -11.64 5.10
CA ARG A 42 13.31 -11.00 4.42
C ARG A 42 14.62 -11.41 5.09
N ILE A 43 14.63 -11.55 6.40
CA ILE A 43 15.78 -12.06 7.15
C ILE A 43 16.09 -13.50 6.77
N GLN A 44 15.09 -14.38 6.61
CA GLN A 44 15.32 -15.75 6.14
C GLN A 44 16.02 -15.77 4.77
N MET A 45 15.57 -14.96 3.82
CA MET A 45 16.23 -14.87 2.51
C MET A 45 17.66 -14.33 2.60
N GLU A 46 17.93 -13.36 3.48
CA GLU A 46 19.29 -12.83 3.69
C GLU A 46 20.19 -13.83 4.41
N LEU A 47 19.64 -14.65 5.33
CA LEU A 47 20.38 -15.74 5.97
C LEU A 47 20.85 -16.77 4.94
N GLU A 48 19.96 -17.14 4.02
CA GLU A 48 20.28 -18.05 2.92
C GLU A 48 21.29 -17.43 1.96
N ARG A 49 21.09 -16.18 1.55
CA ARG A 49 21.97 -15.49 0.59
C ARG A 49 23.38 -15.20 1.11
N ARG A 50 23.52 -14.82 2.39
CA ARG A 50 24.82 -14.40 2.96
C ARG A 50 25.57 -15.54 3.62
N TYR A 51 24.85 -16.43 4.28
CA TYR A 51 25.44 -17.47 5.12
C TYR A 51 25.16 -18.89 4.61
N GLY A 52 24.40 -19.04 3.51
CA GLY A 52 24.03 -20.36 2.98
C GLY A 52 23.11 -21.15 3.91
N GLU A 53 22.51 -20.52 4.92
CA GLU A 53 21.72 -21.21 5.93
C GLU A 53 20.24 -21.32 5.51
N LEU A 54 19.84 -22.53 5.15
CA LEU A 54 18.43 -22.88 4.91
C LEU A 54 17.69 -23.05 6.25
N VAL A 55 17.25 -21.93 6.82
CA VAL A 55 16.43 -21.90 8.04
C VAL A 55 14.97 -21.70 7.70
N ASN A 56 14.09 -22.56 8.23
CA ASN A 56 12.64 -22.38 8.08
C ASN A 56 12.19 -21.02 8.63
N HIS A 57 11.38 -20.29 7.87
CA HIS A 57 10.82 -18.99 8.25
C HIS A 57 10.11 -19.00 9.62
N LYS A 58 9.49 -20.12 10.03
CA LYS A 58 8.89 -20.26 11.37
C LYS A 58 9.93 -20.24 12.49
N ARG A 59 11.11 -20.83 12.26
CA ARG A 59 12.22 -20.80 13.23
C ARG A 59 12.78 -19.39 13.32
N VAL A 60 13.01 -18.71 12.20
CA VAL A 60 13.43 -17.30 12.19
C VAL A 60 12.43 -16.42 12.94
N TYR A 61 11.13 -16.61 12.71
CA TYR A 61 10.08 -15.89 13.42
C TYR A 61 10.12 -16.13 14.94
N ARG A 62 10.26 -17.40 15.38
CA ARG A 62 10.42 -17.74 16.81
C ARG A 62 11.63 -17.03 17.42
N LEU A 63 12.79 -17.10 16.76
CA LEU A 63 14.03 -16.48 17.24
C LEU A 63 13.93 -14.97 17.32
N MET A 64 13.39 -14.31 16.29
CA MET A 64 13.13 -12.87 16.33
C MET A 64 12.18 -12.48 17.47
N LYS A 65 11.14 -13.29 17.71
CA LYS A 65 10.19 -13.06 18.81
C LYS A 65 10.88 -13.19 20.18
N GLU A 66 11.73 -14.20 20.36
CA GLU A 66 12.54 -14.37 21.58
C GLU A 66 13.51 -13.21 21.81
N MET A 67 14.04 -12.61 20.73
CA MET A 67 14.93 -11.45 20.78
C MET A 67 14.19 -10.10 20.85
N GLY A 68 12.86 -10.09 20.74
CA GLY A 68 12.06 -8.86 20.70
C GLY A 68 12.16 -8.06 19.40
N LEU A 69 12.75 -8.62 18.34
CA LEU A 69 12.94 -7.95 17.05
C LEU A 69 11.64 -7.91 16.23
N ARG A 70 11.27 -6.72 15.74
CA ARG A 70 10.08 -6.51 14.92
C ARG A 70 10.39 -5.59 13.76
N ALA A 71 9.82 -5.87 12.59
CA ALA A 71 10.00 -5.00 11.44
C ALA A 71 9.38 -3.63 11.70
N ILE A 72 10.15 -2.57 11.50
CA ILE A 72 9.69 -1.18 11.58
C ILE A 72 8.87 -0.90 10.32
N ILE A 73 7.55 -0.84 10.47
CA ILE A 73 6.64 -0.46 9.38
C ILE A 73 6.67 1.07 9.26
N ARG A 74 7.27 1.59 8.19
CA ARG A 74 7.18 3.03 7.87
C ARG A 74 5.72 3.38 7.61
N ARG A 75 5.19 4.39 8.30
CA ARG A 75 3.86 4.97 7.99
C ARG A 75 3.83 5.35 6.51
N LYS A 76 2.80 4.89 5.79
CA LYS A 76 2.55 5.32 4.41
C LYS A 76 2.40 6.85 4.43
N ARG A 77 3.31 7.56 3.74
CA ARG A 77 3.17 9.02 3.57
C ARG A 77 1.91 9.27 2.76
N PHE A 78 0.96 10.00 3.35
CA PHE A 78 -0.24 10.44 2.66
C PHE A 78 0.16 11.44 1.57
N HIS A 79 -0.19 11.15 0.32
CA HIS A 79 -0.11 12.11 -0.77
C HIS A 79 -1.55 12.57 -1.07
N PRO A 80 -1.89 13.84 -0.82
CA PRO A 80 -3.20 14.35 -1.19
C PRO A 80 -3.38 14.27 -2.70
N THR A 81 -4.57 13.91 -3.15
CA THR A 81 -4.89 13.92 -4.58
C THR A 81 -4.96 15.36 -5.09
N ALA A 82 -4.78 15.57 -6.41
CA ALA A 82 -4.87 16.90 -7.02
C ALA A 82 -6.20 17.61 -6.69
N TYR A 83 -7.29 16.86 -6.57
CA TYR A 83 -8.58 17.37 -6.10
C TYR A 83 -8.52 17.88 -4.66
N GLN A 84 -7.94 17.11 -3.73
CA GLN A 84 -7.80 17.53 -2.32
C GLN A 84 -6.95 18.79 -2.18
N VAL A 85 -5.90 18.92 -3.00
CA VAL A 85 -5.08 20.14 -3.08
C VAL A 85 -5.87 21.31 -3.67
N ALA A 86 -6.64 21.08 -4.73
CA ALA A 86 -7.49 22.12 -5.33
C ALA A 86 -8.59 22.61 -4.36
N VAL A 87 -9.18 21.70 -3.59
CA VAL A 87 -10.16 22.02 -2.54
C VAL A 87 -9.50 22.82 -1.41
N SER A 88 -8.31 22.41 -0.93
CA SER A 88 -7.61 23.14 0.12
C SER A 88 -7.11 24.52 -0.33
N ASP A 89 -6.75 24.67 -1.60
CA ASP A 89 -6.25 25.93 -2.18
C ASP A 89 -7.39 26.87 -2.62
N GLY A 90 -8.65 26.52 -2.36
CA GLY A 90 -9.81 27.34 -2.73
C GLY A 90 -10.04 27.46 -4.24
N ARG A 91 -9.43 26.59 -5.06
CA ARG A 91 -9.60 26.58 -6.52
C ARG A 91 -10.89 25.89 -6.98
N VAL A 92 -11.61 25.28 -6.06
CA VAL A 92 -12.90 24.62 -6.34
C VAL A 92 -14.02 25.62 -6.04
N ALA A 93 -14.71 26.06 -7.10
CA ALA A 93 -15.91 26.88 -6.97
C ALA A 93 -17.04 26.09 -6.30
N GLU A 94 -17.91 26.78 -5.57
CA GLU A 94 -19.07 26.15 -4.92
C GLU A 94 -19.96 25.46 -5.97
N ASN A 95 -20.39 24.23 -5.68
CA ASN A 95 -21.29 23.50 -6.56
C ASN A 95 -22.72 24.07 -6.44
N LEU A 96 -22.99 25.11 -7.24
CA LEU A 96 -24.27 25.81 -7.28
C LEU A 96 -25.46 24.91 -7.67
N LEU A 97 -25.21 23.77 -8.33
CA LEU A 97 -26.25 22.83 -8.74
C LEU A 97 -26.70 21.94 -7.59
N ASN A 98 -25.86 21.68 -6.58
CA ASN A 98 -26.14 20.81 -5.43
C ASN A 98 -26.96 19.53 -5.74
N ARG A 99 -26.71 18.92 -6.91
CA ARG A 99 -27.45 17.75 -7.44
C ARG A 99 -28.95 17.96 -7.77
N GLU A 100 -29.40 19.21 -7.89
CA GLU A 100 -30.72 19.57 -8.40
C GLU A 100 -30.72 19.67 -9.93
N PHE A 101 -30.94 18.53 -10.59
CA PHE A 101 -30.93 18.43 -12.05
C PHE A 101 -32.25 18.77 -12.73
N THR A 102 -33.33 19.02 -11.98
CA THR A 102 -34.63 19.40 -12.52
C THR A 102 -34.65 20.86 -12.99
N ALA A 103 -35.16 21.09 -14.20
CA ALA A 103 -35.36 22.40 -14.82
C ALA A 103 -36.76 22.45 -15.44
N GLU A 104 -37.46 23.57 -15.28
CA GLU A 104 -38.84 23.75 -15.78
C GLU A 104 -38.86 24.06 -17.29
N LYS A 105 -37.79 24.66 -17.81
CA LYS A 105 -37.66 25.04 -19.22
C LYS A 105 -36.30 24.61 -19.79
N PRO A 106 -36.23 24.24 -21.08
CA PRO A 106 -34.96 24.07 -21.77
C PRO A 106 -34.09 25.35 -21.65
N ASN A 107 -32.77 25.18 -21.64
CA ASN A 107 -31.73 26.22 -21.50
C ASN A 107 -31.53 26.82 -20.10
N GLN A 108 -32.19 26.34 -19.05
CA GLN A 108 -32.00 26.88 -17.70
C GLN A 108 -30.81 26.30 -16.95
N LYS A 109 -30.47 25.03 -17.20
CA LYS A 109 -29.35 24.34 -16.54
C LYS A 109 -28.55 23.57 -17.58
N TRP A 110 -27.26 23.91 -17.66
CA TRP A 110 -26.28 23.27 -18.53
C TRP A 110 -25.30 22.56 -17.61
N VAL A 111 -25.22 21.23 -17.74
CA VAL A 111 -24.28 20.42 -16.97
C VAL A 111 -23.19 19.96 -17.92
N THR A 112 -21.94 20.22 -17.55
CA THR A 112 -20.78 19.74 -18.29
C THR A 112 -19.99 18.81 -17.39
N ASP A 113 -19.73 17.60 -17.86
CA ASP A 113 -18.83 16.66 -17.19
C ASP A 113 -17.57 16.51 -18.03
N ILE A 114 -16.41 16.68 -17.39
CA ILE A 114 -15.10 16.44 -18.00
C ILE A 114 -14.49 15.25 -17.28
N THR A 115 -14.51 14.09 -17.93
CA THR A 115 -13.88 12.88 -17.40
C THR A 115 -12.50 12.69 -18.04
N GLN A 116 -11.47 12.58 -17.21
CA GLN A 116 -10.09 12.31 -17.65
C GLN A 116 -9.79 10.81 -17.60
N TYR A 117 -9.32 10.26 -18.72
CA TYR A 117 -8.81 8.89 -18.79
C TYR A 117 -7.31 8.90 -19.07
N ARG A 118 -6.57 8.04 -18.35
CA ARG A 118 -5.16 7.80 -18.63
C ARG A 118 -5.04 6.53 -19.47
N VAL A 119 -4.66 6.68 -20.73
CA VAL A 119 -4.42 5.58 -21.65
C VAL A 119 -2.94 5.59 -22.01
N LEU A 120 -2.20 4.60 -21.49
CA LEU A 120 -0.73 4.53 -21.62
C LEU A 120 -0.08 5.83 -21.11
N ASP A 121 0.66 6.51 -22.00
CA ASP A 121 1.36 7.77 -21.72
C ASP A 121 0.58 9.02 -22.17
N GLN A 122 -0.63 8.83 -22.68
CA GLN A 122 -1.50 9.91 -23.14
C GLN A 122 -2.68 10.12 -22.20
N ARG A 123 -3.14 11.37 -22.15
CA ARG A 123 -4.33 11.78 -21.43
C ARG A 123 -5.42 12.08 -22.46
N ILE A 124 -6.54 11.38 -22.33
CA ILE A 124 -7.74 11.59 -23.14
C ILE A 124 -8.77 12.27 -22.26
N TYR A 125 -9.41 13.32 -22.79
CA TYR A 125 -10.45 14.05 -22.09
C TYR A 125 -11.78 13.81 -22.81
N LEU A 126 -12.76 13.32 -22.06
CA LEU A 126 -14.14 13.21 -22.51
C LEU A 126 -14.91 14.39 -21.95
N SER A 127 -15.41 15.26 -22.85
CA SER A 127 -16.34 16.32 -22.47
C SER A 127 -17.74 15.94 -22.91
N ALA A 128 -18.65 15.80 -21.94
CA ALA A 128 -20.07 15.61 -22.19
C ALA A 128 -20.83 16.87 -21.77
N ILE A 129 -21.65 17.40 -22.68
CA ILE A 129 -22.56 18.50 -22.39
C ILE A 129 -23.98 17.93 -22.37
N ALA A 130 -24.64 18.07 -21.22
CA ALA A 130 -26.02 17.66 -21.04
C ALA A 130 -26.89 18.88 -20.66
N MET A 131 -28.00 19.03 -21.37
CA MET A 131 -28.99 20.07 -21.11
C MET A 131 -30.21 19.45 -20.45
N SER A 132 -30.62 19.99 -19.30
CA SER A 132 -31.84 19.52 -18.62
C SER A 132 -33.06 20.29 -19.14
N GLY A 133 -34.03 19.55 -19.67
CA GLY A 133 -35.31 20.05 -20.16
C GLY A 133 -36.27 18.88 -20.43
N SER A 134 -37.56 19.07 -20.15
CA SER A 134 -38.56 17.99 -20.06
C SER A 134 -38.74 17.12 -21.31
N HIS A 135 -38.30 17.52 -22.50
CA HIS A 135 -38.40 16.71 -23.71
C HIS A 135 -37.34 17.06 -24.77
N PHE A 136 -36.04 16.88 -24.51
CA PHE A 136 -35.00 16.57 -25.53
C PHE A 136 -33.61 16.52 -24.87
N CYS A 137 -32.98 15.35 -24.83
CA CYS A 137 -31.55 15.25 -24.52
C CYS A 137 -30.79 15.15 -25.84
N SER A 138 -30.15 16.24 -26.27
CA SER A 138 -29.06 16.13 -27.25
C SER A 138 -27.75 15.97 -26.48
N SER A 139 -27.05 14.86 -26.68
CA SER A 139 -25.72 14.63 -26.14
C SER A 139 -24.69 14.87 -27.25
N GLY A 140 -23.91 15.94 -27.11
CA GLY A 140 -22.69 16.13 -27.87
C GLY A 140 -21.54 15.45 -27.14
N PHE A 141 -20.80 14.57 -27.82
CA PHE A 141 -19.56 13.99 -27.31
C PHE A 141 -18.41 14.52 -28.16
N ASP A 142 -17.43 15.13 -27.51
CA ASP A 142 -16.16 15.47 -28.14
C ASP A 142 -15.03 14.77 -27.40
N VAL A 143 -14.11 14.17 -28.17
CA VAL A 143 -12.96 13.43 -27.65
C VAL A 143 -11.72 14.14 -28.16
N SER A 144 -11.07 14.87 -27.25
CA SER A 144 -9.80 15.51 -27.56
C SER A 144 -8.65 14.70 -26.96
N SER A 145 -7.70 14.33 -27.81
CA SER A 145 -6.39 13.83 -27.40
C SER A 145 -5.41 14.99 -27.38
N ASN A 146 -4.69 15.15 -26.29
CA ASN A 146 -3.56 16.09 -26.27
C ASN A 146 -2.42 15.45 -27.06
N SER A 147 -2.24 15.83 -28.33
CA SER A 147 -0.94 15.71 -28.98
C SER A 147 0.00 16.69 -28.28
N PRO A 148 1.18 16.24 -27.79
CA PRO A 148 2.18 17.18 -27.33
C PRO A 148 2.61 18.04 -28.53
N LEU A 149 2.55 19.37 -28.37
CA LEU A 149 3.24 20.30 -29.26
C LEU A 149 4.75 20.04 -29.24
#